data_AF-A0A516W6T0-F1
#
_entry.id   AF-A0A516W6T0-F1
#
_cell.length_a   1.000
_cell.length_b   1.000
_cell.length_c   1.000
_cell.angle_alpha   90.00
_cell.angle_beta   90.00
_cell.angle_gamma   90.00
#
_symmetry.space_group_name_H-M   'P 1'
#
loop_
_entity.id
_entity.type
_entity.pdbx_description
1 polymer ?
#
loop_
_entity_poly.entity_id
_entity_poly.type
_entity_poly.pdbx_seq_one_letter_code
_entity_poly.pdbx_strand_id
1 'polypeptide(L)'
;MSSSPKPSMPALTKVALAGSALLCIAGLAAFWYASGKARERAPHADAQQVTVTIRDNLCDPGDITVPAGRTTFTIVNQTPRALEWEILDGVMVVDERENIAPGFSQTLTVKLRPGTFAITCGLLSNPRGTLTVTPSAQSEADAARPPLTEYIGPLAEYKVYMVLTAGAVQKAVQQLQQAVANGSLDGARHATQDAHRTYKRLEPVAELFADLDTRLNARADYFDQRENDPDFAGFYKARHLLAERGDMPALQAELPALQADVDSLRARVRTLQISPERLAQAGARSLRRAAGHLGDSTGSASQQAWSDLDLVKGTRDGTRKIAALLEPLLVKANPDLQARISRDLDTLDQSLEASPVAPATVATALNALADDFDQINPALGLE
;
A
#
# COMPACT_ATOMS: atom_id res chain seq x y z
N MET A 1 -33.01 -83.29 10.96
CA MET A 1 -31.99 -82.29 11.35
C MET A 1 -31.05 -82.12 10.19
N SER A 2 -31.17 -81.03 9.42
CA SER A 2 -30.26 -80.75 8.30
C SER A 2 -29.74 -79.34 8.48
N SER A 3 -28.47 -79.23 8.88
CA SER A 3 -27.77 -77.97 9.15
C SER A 3 -27.35 -77.34 7.82
N SER A 4 -27.98 -76.22 7.46
CA SER A 4 -27.54 -75.40 6.33
C SER A 4 -26.22 -74.69 6.68
N PRO A 5 -25.21 -74.68 5.79
CA PRO A 5 -23.94 -73.99 6.05
C PRO A 5 -24.13 -72.48 5.98
N LYS A 6 -23.65 -71.75 7.00
CA LYS A 6 -23.63 -70.28 7.00
C LYS A 6 -22.72 -69.78 5.86
N PRO A 7 -23.19 -68.85 5.00
CA PRO A 7 -22.35 -68.29 3.95
C PRO A 7 -21.20 -67.50 4.59
N SER A 8 -19.96 -67.88 4.29
CA SER A 8 -18.78 -67.15 4.73
C SER A 8 -18.64 -65.87 3.90
N MET A 9 -18.66 -64.72 4.56
CA MET A 9 -18.45 -63.43 3.89
C MET A 9 -17.10 -63.41 3.14
N PRO A 10 -17.07 -62.94 1.87
CA PRO A 10 -15.85 -62.83 1.08
C PRO A 10 -14.79 -62.01 1.81
N ALA A 11 -13.52 -62.42 1.72
CA ALA A 11 -12.41 -61.73 2.38
C ALA A 11 -12.35 -60.23 2.02
N LEU A 12 -12.73 -59.88 0.79
CA LEU A 12 -12.79 -58.49 0.32
C LEU A 12 -13.77 -57.62 1.12
N THR A 13 -14.92 -58.17 1.52
CA THR A 13 -15.94 -57.45 2.29
C THR A 13 -15.48 -57.19 3.73
N LYS A 14 -14.70 -58.11 4.30
CA LYS A 14 -14.09 -57.94 5.64
C LYS A 14 -13.00 -56.87 5.62
N VAL A 15 -12.20 -56.82 4.55
CA VAL A 15 -11.17 -55.79 4.35
C VAL A 15 -11.81 -54.41 4.13
N ALA A 16 -12.87 -54.33 3.32
CA ALA A 16 -13.60 -53.08 3.11
C ALA A 16 -14.24 -52.54 4.40
N LEU A 17 -14.83 -53.42 5.22
CA LEU A 17 -15.42 -53.04 6.50
C LEU A 17 -14.35 -52.57 7.50
N ALA A 18 -13.21 -53.26 7.58
CA ALA A 18 -12.08 -52.85 8.41
C ALA A 18 -11.49 -51.49 7.96
N GLY A 19 -11.38 -51.26 6.65
CA GLY A 19 -10.93 -49.99 6.09
C GLY A 19 -11.87 -48.83 6.42
N SER A 20 -13.18 -49.04 6.31
CA SER A 20 -14.19 -48.02 6.66
C SER A 20 -14.17 -47.66 8.15
N ALA A 21 -14.02 -48.66 9.04
CA ALA A 21 -13.91 -48.42 10.48
C ALA A 21 -12.65 -47.61 10.84
N LEU A 22 -11.52 -47.91 10.20
CA LEU A 22 -10.27 -47.16 10.37
C LEU A 22 -10.41 -45.69 9.92
N LEU A 23 -11.08 -45.44 8.79
CA LEU A 23 -11.34 -44.09 8.30
C LEU A 23 -12.25 -43.29 9.24
N CYS A 24 -13.30 -43.90 9.80
CA CYS A 24 -14.16 -43.25 10.79
C CYS A 24 -13.42 -42.89 12.08
N ILE A 25 -12.55 -43.78 12.58
CA ILE A 25 -11.74 -43.52 13.77
C ILE A 25 -10.74 -42.40 13.51
N ALA A 26 -10.08 -42.40 12.35
CA ALA A 26 -9.18 -41.32 11.95
C ALA A 26 -9.91 -39.97 11.82
N GLY A 27 -11.12 -39.97 11.24
CA GLY A 27 -11.96 -38.77 11.14
C GLY A 27 -12.38 -38.22 12.51
N LEU A 28 -12.78 -39.08 13.45
CA LEU A 28 -13.12 -38.69 14.82
C LEU A 28 -11.89 -38.18 15.58
N ALA A 29 -10.72 -38.80 15.41
CA ALA A 29 -9.47 -38.34 16.02
C ALA A 29 -9.04 -36.98 15.46
N ALA A 30 -9.14 -36.78 14.14
CA ALA A 30 -8.85 -35.51 13.50
C ALA A 30 -9.82 -34.41 13.96
N PHE A 31 -11.12 -34.72 14.05
CA PHE A 31 -12.13 -33.79 14.56
C PHE A 31 -11.89 -33.44 16.03
N TRP A 32 -11.61 -34.43 16.88
CA TRP A 32 -11.31 -34.21 18.30
C TRP A 32 -10.04 -33.38 18.48
N TYR A 33 -8.99 -33.66 17.71
CA TYR A 33 -7.74 -32.89 17.73
C TYR A 33 -7.93 -31.46 17.24
N ALA A 34 -8.63 -31.27 16.11
CA ALA A 34 -8.93 -29.94 15.57
C ALA A 34 -9.82 -29.13 16.52
N SER A 35 -10.81 -29.77 17.17
CA SER A 35 -11.70 -29.13 18.13
C SER A 35 -10.98 -28.79 19.45
N GLY A 36 -10.01 -29.60 19.87
CA GLY A 36 -9.10 -29.29 20.98
C GLY A 36 -8.22 -28.08 20.67
N LYS A 37 -7.57 -28.07 19.49
CA LYS A 37 -6.76 -26.94 18.99
C LYS A 37 -7.55 -25.65 18.85
N ALA A 38 -8.84 -25.73 18.48
CA ALA A 38 -9.73 -24.57 18.41
C ALA A 38 -10.10 -24.02 19.80
N ARG A 39 -10.22 -24.88 20.83
CA ARG A 39 -10.42 -24.46 22.24
C ARG A 39 -9.14 -23.89 22.86
N GLU A 40 -7.97 -24.29 22.38
CA GLU A 40 -6.66 -23.73 22.78
C GLU A 40 -6.37 -22.36 22.15
N ARG A 41 -7.10 -21.94 21.11
CA ARG A 41 -7.05 -20.54 20.66
C ARG A 41 -7.66 -19.68 21.75
N ALA A 42 -6.79 -19.00 22.50
CA ALA A 42 -7.19 -17.94 23.39
C ALA A 42 -8.09 -16.94 22.63
N PRO A 43 -9.17 -16.43 23.24
CA PRO A 43 -9.84 -15.25 22.68
C PRO A 43 -8.78 -14.17 22.45
N HIS A 44 -8.86 -13.48 21.30
CA HIS A 44 -7.92 -12.41 20.96
C HIS A 44 -7.72 -11.49 22.17
N ALA A 45 -6.49 -11.43 22.69
CA ALA A 45 -6.14 -10.74 23.91
C ALA A 45 -6.37 -9.20 23.88
N ASP A 46 -6.83 -8.65 22.75
CA ASP A 46 -7.13 -7.23 22.54
C ASP A 46 -8.62 -6.86 22.66
N ALA A 47 -9.56 -7.81 22.74
CA ALA A 47 -10.97 -7.48 22.84
C ALA A 47 -11.38 -7.35 24.33
N GLN A 48 -11.63 -6.13 24.79
CA GLN A 48 -12.27 -5.86 26.08
C GLN A 48 -13.60 -6.63 26.15
N GLN A 49 -13.81 -7.45 27.18
CA GLN A 49 -15.03 -8.22 27.35
C GLN A 49 -15.85 -7.67 28.52
N VAL A 50 -17.08 -7.25 28.24
CA VAL A 50 -18.01 -6.72 29.25
C VAL A 50 -19.23 -7.64 29.30
N THR A 51 -19.62 -8.08 30.49
CA THR A 51 -20.88 -8.85 30.64
C THR A 51 -21.97 -7.91 31.15
N VAL A 52 -23.11 -7.92 30.48
CA VAL A 52 -24.29 -7.13 30.85
C VAL A 52 -25.43 -8.10 31.14
N THR A 53 -25.88 -8.15 32.39
CA THR A 53 -27.01 -8.98 32.79
C THR A 53 -28.25 -8.12 32.85
N ILE A 54 -29.31 -8.52 32.14
CA ILE A 54 -30.59 -7.82 32.20
C ILE A 54 -31.50 -8.56 33.17
N ARG A 55 -31.87 -7.89 34.25
CA ARG A 55 -32.79 -8.37 35.30
C ARG A 55 -33.68 -7.22 35.74
N ASP A 56 -34.94 -7.50 36.07
CA ASP A 56 -35.88 -6.50 36.59
C ASP A 56 -35.98 -5.20 35.74
N ASN A 57 -35.92 -5.35 34.42
CA ASN A 57 -35.93 -4.24 33.43
C ASN A 57 -34.74 -3.26 33.53
N LEU A 58 -33.65 -3.65 34.19
CA LEU A 58 -32.42 -2.87 34.34
C LEU A 58 -31.23 -3.65 33.79
N CYS A 59 -30.25 -2.93 33.26
CA CYS A 59 -28.94 -3.49 32.98
C CYS A 59 -28.12 -3.53 34.26
N ASP A 60 -27.40 -4.63 34.48
CA ASP A 60 -26.40 -4.77 35.52
C ASP A 60 -25.06 -5.22 34.87
N PRO A 61 -24.05 -4.33 34.81
CA PRO A 61 -24.08 -2.92 35.22
C PRO A 61 -24.94 -2.04 34.28
N GLY A 62 -25.53 -0.98 34.85
CA GLY A 62 -26.30 0.04 34.12
C GLY A 62 -25.42 1.16 33.55
N ASP A 63 -24.27 1.41 34.16
CA ASP A 63 -23.27 2.35 33.69
C ASP A 63 -21.98 1.59 33.38
N ILE A 64 -21.52 1.69 32.14
CA ILE A 64 -20.37 0.97 31.60
C ILE A 64 -19.34 1.98 31.13
N THR A 65 -18.06 1.76 31.47
CA THR A 65 -16.94 2.54 30.92
C THR A 65 -15.94 1.60 30.27
N VAL A 66 -15.58 1.87 29.01
CA VAL A 66 -14.59 1.10 28.24
C VAL A 66 -13.69 2.04 27.44
N PRO A 67 -12.44 1.66 27.13
CA PRO A 67 -11.64 2.42 26.16
C PRO A 67 -12.20 2.26 24.75
N ALA A 68 -12.03 3.30 23.92
CA ALA A 68 -12.34 3.25 22.49
C ALA A 68 -11.52 2.16 21.77
N GLY A 69 -12.15 1.45 20.85
CA GLY A 69 -11.59 0.25 20.24
C GLY A 69 -12.61 -0.87 20.11
N ARG A 70 -12.14 -2.10 19.90
CA ARG A 70 -13.02 -3.27 19.81
C ARG A 70 -13.42 -3.74 21.21
N THR A 71 -14.71 -3.78 21.47
CA THR A 71 -15.30 -4.28 22.71
C THR A 71 -16.28 -5.41 22.38
N THR A 72 -16.25 -6.47 23.16
CA THR A 72 -17.22 -7.56 23.09
C THR A 72 -18.12 -7.54 24.32
N PHE A 73 -19.40 -7.27 24.11
CA PHE A 73 -20.42 -7.39 25.14
C PHE A 73 -20.97 -8.81 25.15
N THR A 74 -21.13 -9.39 26.34
CA THR A 74 -21.85 -10.64 26.57
C THR A 74 -23.14 -10.29 27.30
N ILE A 75 -24.25 -10.34 26.58
CA ILE A 75 -25.56 -9.94 27.08
C ILE A 75 -26.24 -11.19 27.63
N VAL A 76 -26.61 -11.18 28.91
CA VAL A 76 -27.25 -12.29 29.61
C VAL A 76 -28.69 -11.92 29.93
N ASN A 77 -29.65 -12.68 29.42
CA ASN A 77 -31.06 -12.45 29.71
C ASN A 77 -31.51 -13.26 30.94
N GLN A 78 -31.74 -12.58 32.07
CA GLN A 78 -32.31 -13.17 33.29
C GLN A 78 -33.75 -12.71 33.53
N THR A 79 -34.45 -12.31 32.47
CA THR A 79 -35.87 -11.94 32.48
C THR A 79 -36.72 -13.09 31.94
N PRO A 80 -38.05 -13.11 32.19
CA PRO A 80 -38.93 -14.16 31.67
C PRO A 80 -39.34 -13.95 30.20
N ARG A 81 -38.81 -12.94 29.49
CA ARG A 81 -39.17 -12.61 28.10
C ARG A 81 -37.93 -12.54 27.21
N ALA A 82 -38.10 -12.77 25.91
CA ALA A 82 -37.05 -12.44 24.95
C ALA A 82 -36.84 -10.92 24.93
N LEU A 83 -35.61 -10.48 24.69
CA LEU A 83 -35.24 -9.06 24.72
C LEU A 83 -34.19 -8.72 23.66
N GLU A 84 -33.93 -7.42 23.52
CA GLU A 84 -32.84 -6.86 22.72
C GLU A 84 -31.92 -5.98 23.57
N TRP A 85 -30.68 -5.82 23.11
CA TRP A 85 -29.69 -4.92 23.69
C TRP A 85 -29.01 -4.14 22.58
N GLU A 86 -29.16 -2.82 22.63
CA GLU A 86 -28.71 -1.89 21.60
C GLU A 86 -27.79 -0.84 22.23
N ILE A 87 -26.83 -0.36 21.45
CA ILE A 87 -26.03 0.84 21.73
C ILE A 87 -26.59 1.97 20.89
N LEU A 88 -26.94 3.09 21.52
CA LEU A 88 -27.63 4.21 20.89
C LEU A 88 -26.81 5.50 20.93
N ASP A 89 -26.74 6.18 19.79
CA ASP A 89 -26.26 7.56 19.66
C ASP A 89 -27.43 8.47 19.27
N GLY A 90 -28.06 9.08 20.29
CA GLY A 90 -29.32 9.80 20.13
C GLY A 90 -30.47 8.87 19.68
N VAL A 91 -30.83 8.96 18.40
CA VAL A 91 -31.88 8.13 17.76
C VAL A 91 -31.30 7.04 16.85
N MET A 92 -29.99 7.00 16.67
CA MET A 92 -29.30 6.05 15.81
C MET A 92 -28.89 4.81 16.60
N VAL A 93 -29.15 3.63 16.05
CA VAL A 93 -28.59 2.37 16.56
C VAL A 93 -27.16 2.23 16.05
N VAL A 94 -26.19 2.22 16.96
CA VAL A 94 -24.77 2.01 16.67
C VAL A 94 -24.50 0.54 16.39
N ASP A 95 -25.03 -0.36 17.23
CA ASP A 95 -24.98 -1.81 17.05
C ASP A 95 -25.98 -2.50 18.01
N GLU A 96 -26.37 -3.75 17.71
CA GLU A 96 -27.44 -4.44 18.45
C GLU A 96 -27.34 -5.98 18.48
N ARG A 97 -28.02 -6.56 19.48
CA ARG A 97 -28.40 -7.98 19.53
C ARG A 97 -29.86 -8.16 19.92
N GLU A 98 -30.61 -8.81 19.03
CA GLU A 98 -32.04 -9.07 19.18
C GLU A 98 -32.35 -10.51 19.59
N ASN A 99 -33.60 -10.73 20.01
CA ASN A 99 -34.18 -12.06 20.27
C ASN A 99 -33.40 -12.93 21.26
N ILE A 100 -32.80 -12.31 22.28
CA ILE A 100 -32.08 -13.04 23.34
C ILE A 100 -33.12 -13.72 24.22
N ALA A 101 -33.28 -15.04 24.09
CA ALA A 101 -34.29 -15.80 24.82
C ALA A 101 -34.04 -15.84 26.35
N PRO A 102 -35.08 -16.05 27.18
CA PRO A 102 -34.93 -16.20 28.62
C PRO A 102 -33.89 -17.24 29.02
N GLY A 103 -32.91 -16.87 29.86
CA GLY A 103 -31.85 -17.75 30.33
C GLY A 103 -30.68 -17.96 29.35
N PHE A 104 -30.72 -17.34 28.17
CA PHE A 104 -29.63 -17.39 27.18
C PHE A 104 -28.74 -16.15 27.25
N SER A 105 -27.54 -16.30 26.67
CA SER A 105 -26.60 -15.21 26.47
C SER A 105 -26.24 -15.08 25.00
N GLN A 106 -26.01 -13.86 24.54
CA GLN A 106 -25.47 -13.57 23.21
C GLN A 106 -24.28 -12.62 23.30
N THR A 107 -23.42 -12.64 22.28
CA THR A 107 -22.25 -11.76 22.19
C THR A 107 -22.40 -10.72 21.08
N LEU A 108 -22.00 -9.49 21.37
CA LEU A 108 -21.93 -8.37 20.43
C LEU A 108 -20.51 -7.82 20.41
N THR A 109 -19.82 -7.87 19.28
CA THR A 109 -18.49 -7.29 19.12
C THR A 109 -18.56 -6.07 18.23
N VAL A 110 -18.24 -4.90 18.80
CA VAL A 110 -18.38 -3.58 18.16
C VAL A 110 -17.08 -2.78 18.28
N LYS A 111 -16.75 -1.94 17.30
CA LYS A 111 -15.66 -0.96 17.39
C LYS A 111 -16.22 0.39 17.81
N LEU A 112 -15.96 0.81 19.05
CA LEU A 112 -16.49 2.03 19.65
C LEU A 112 -15.54 3.21 19.45
N ARG A 113 -16.12 4.39 19.17
CA ARG A 113 -15.42 5.68 19.16
C ARG A 113 -15.59 6.38 20.51
N PRO A 114 -14.66 7.26 20.94
CA PRO A 114 -14.81 8.02 22.17
C PRO A 114 -16.13 8.80 22.18
N GLY A 115 -16.86 8.78 23.30
CA GLY A 115 -18.16 9.41 23.41
C GLY A 115 -19.02 8.80 24.51
N THR A 116 -20.25 9.31 24.65
CA THR A 116 -21.24 8.79 25.60
C THR A 116 -22.45 8.32 24.82
N PHE A 117 -22.81 7.06 25.01
CA PHE A 117 -23.92 6.38 24.34
C PHE A 117 -24.94 5.94 25.38
N ALA A 118 -26.20 5.80 24.96
CA ALA A 118 -27.20 5.13 25.78
C ALA A 118 -27.25 3.64 25.42
N ILE A 119 -27.58 2.77 26.39
CA ILE A 119 -27.81 1.34 26.13
C ILE A 119 -29.24 0.96 26.50
N THR A 120 -29.87 0.12 25.70
CA THR A 120 -31.20 -0.41 26.04
C THR A 120 -31.09 -1.60 27.00
N CYS A 121 -31.98 -1.65 27.97
CA CYS A 121 -31.98 -2.69 29.01
C CYS A 121 -33.15 -3.64 28.82
N GLY A 122 -33.26 -4.20 27.62
CA GLY A 122 -34.24 -5.20 27.24
C GLY A 122 -35.36 -4.68 26.33
N LEU A 123 -36.21 -3.79 26.83
CA LEU A 123 -37.23 -3.10 26.01
C LEU A 123 -36.87 -1.62 25.88
N LEU A 124 -37.16 -1.01 24.73
CA LEU A 124 -36.97 0.42 24.47
C LEU A 124 -37.61 1.36 25.51
N SER A 125 -38.69 0.91 26.17
CA SER A 125 -39.38 1.67 27.22
C SER A 125 -38.73 1.58 28.61
N ASN A 126 -37.74 0.70 28.78
CA ASN A 126 -37.04 0.54 30.05
C ASN A 126 -36.09 1.72 30.31
N PRO A 127 -35.74 2.00 31.58
CA PRO A 127 -34.66 2.92 31.90
C PRO A 127 -33.38 2.52 31.15
N ARG A 128 -32.80 3.47 30.42
CA ARG A 128 -31.57 3.23 29.66
C ARG A 128 -30.36 3.26 30.59
N GLY A 129 -29.37 2.44 30.27
CA GLY A 129 -28.04 2.55 30.85
C GLY A 129 -27.17 3.55 30.08
N THR A 130 -25.97 3.81 30.60
CA THR A 130 -24.97 4.67 29.98
C THR A 130 -23.74 3.86 29.58
N LEU A 131 -23.24 4.04 28.36
CA LEU A 131 -21.95 3.54 27.92
C LEU A 131 -21.02 4.72 27.65
N THR A 132 -20.01 4.90 28.50
CA THR A 132 -18.95 5.89 28.32
C THR A 132 -17.75 5.24 27.67
N VAL A 133 -17.34 5.77 26.53
CA VAL A 133 -16.19 5.30 25.77
C VAL A 133 -15.08 6.33 25.91
N THR A 134 -14.02 5.99 26.64
CA THR A 134 -12.89 6.90 26.86
C THR A 134 -11.95 6.89 25.66
N PRO A 135 -11.23 8.00 25.39
CA PRO A 135 -10.12 7.98 24.45
C PRO A 135 -9.13 6.85 24.77
N SER A 136 -8.61 6.23 23.72
CA SER A 136 -7.48 5.32 23.71
C SER A 136 -6.44 5.82 22.72
N ALA A 137 -5.18 5.38 22.89
CA ALA A 137 -4.11 5.71 21.94
C ALA A 137 -4.49 5.36 20.49
N GLN A 138 -5.19 4.22 20.29
CA GLN A 138 -5.68 3.83 18.97
C GLN A 138 -6.75 4.78 18.43
N SER A 139 -7.67 5.26 19.28
CA SER A 139 -8.71 6.19 18.84
C SER A 139 -8.18 7.59 18.53
N GLU A 140 -7.15 8.03 19.26
CA GLU A 140 -6.47 9.30 18.99
C GLU A 140 -5.72 9.22 17.67
N ALA A 141 -5.01 8.11 17.42
CA ALA A 141 -4.38 7.82 16.13
C ALA A 141 -5.42 7.75 14.99
N ASP A 142 -6.56 7.07 15.19
CA ASP A 142 -7.63 7.00 14.20
C ASP A 142 -8.25 8.38 13.92
N ALA A 143 -8.38 9.24 14.93
CA ALA A 143 -8.92 10.61 14.78
C ALA A 143 -7.92 11.58 14.13
N ALA A 144 -6.62 11.33 14.27
CA ALA A 144 -5.56 12.10 13.64
C ALA A 144 -5.46 11.82 12.12
N ARG A 145 -5.98 10.68 11.65
CA ARG A 145 -6.00 10.33 10.22
C ARG A 145 -6.92 11.27 9.43
N PRO A 146 -6.45 11.77 8.27
CA PRO A 146 -7.25 12.65 7.43
C PRO A 146 -8.41 11.89 6.76
N PRO A 147 -9.62 12.46 6.66
CA PRO A 147 -10.67 11.91 5.82
C PRO A 147 -10.26 11.96 4.34
N LEU A 148 -10.79 11.05 3.51
CA LEU A 148 -10.47 10.97 2.08
C LEU A 148 -10.71 12.29 1.31
N THR A 149 -11.61 13.14 1.80
CA THR A 149 -11.85 14.48 1.23
C THR A 149 -10.64 15.41 1.32
N GLU A 150 -9.78 15.25 2.33
CA GLU A 150 -8.56 16.06 2.47
C GLU A 150 -7.51 15.73 1.37
N TYR A 151 -7.65 14.61 0.63
CA TYR A 151 -6.76 14.25 -0.47
C TYR A 151 -7.15 14.86 -1.83
N ILE A 152 -8.36 15.43 -1.95
CA ILE A 152 -8.84 15.99 -3.22
C ILE A 152 -7.89 17.08 -3.73
N GLY A 153 -7.47 17.98 -2.85
CA GLY A 153 -6.51 19.05 -3.16
C GLY A 153 -5.15 18.51 -3.60
N PRO A 154 -4.45 17.72 -2.76
CA PRO A 154 -3.18 17.10 -3.10
C PRO A 154 -3.19 16.32 -4.43
N LEU A 155 -4.24 15.52 -4.68
CA LEU A 155 -4.37 14.74 -5.91
C LEU A 155 -4.60 15.63 -7.15
N ALA A 156 -5.43 16.68 -7.02
CA ALA A 156 -5.65 17.63 -8.10
C ALA A 156 -4.37 18.41 -8.45
N GLU A 157 -3.62 18.84 -7.43
CA GLU A 157 -2.35 19.53 -7.64
C GLU A 157 -1.29 18.59 -8.23
N TYR A 158 -1.23 17.34 -7.79
CA TYR A 158 -0.34 16.34 -8.40
C TYR A 158 -0.70 16.10 -9.87
N LYS A 159 -1.99 16.06 -10.20
CA LYS A 159 -2.46 15.94 -11.58
C LYS A 159 -1.93 17.07 -12.46
N VAL A 160 -2.01 18.31 -11.98
CA VAL A 160 -1.46 19.47 -12.68
C VAL A 160 0.05 19.32 -12.84
N TYR A 161 0.77 18.98 -11.77
CA TYR A 161 2.21 18.74 -11.81
C TYR A 161 2.60 17.70 -12.87
N MET A 162 1.91 16.55 -12.91
CA MET A 162 2.20 15.49 -13.88
C MET A 162 1.97 15.95 -15.32
N VAL A 163 0.86 16.65 -15.59
CA VAL A 163 0.54 17.15 -16.94
C VAL A 163 1.57 18.19 -17.41
N LEU A 164 1.98 19.10 -16.53
CA LEU A 164 3.00 20.10 -16.84
C LEU A 164 4.37 19.45 -17.07
N THR A 165 4.73 18.48 -16.23
CA THR A 165 6.01 17.77 -16.35
C THR A 165 6.04 16.93 -17.63
N ALA A 166 4.95 16.27 -18.01
CA ALA A 166 4.87 15.53 -19.28
C ALA A 166 5.02 16.47 -20.49
N GLY A 167 4.46 17.68 -20.41
CA GLY A 167 4.72 18.73 -21.41
C GLY A 167 6.18 19.19 -21.44
N ALA A 168 6.85 19.26 -20.29
CA ALA A 168 8.27 19.59 -20.20
C ALA A 168 9.16 18.50 -20.80
N VAL A 169 8.85 17.21 -20.57
CA VAL A 169 9.55 16.08 -21.21
C VAL A 169 9.43 16.15 -22.73
N GLN A 170 8.21 16.37 -23.25
CA GLN A 170 7.98 16.57 -24.68
C GLN A 170 8.85 17.71 -25.24
N LYS A 171 8.87 18.86 -24.58
CA LYS A 171 9.69 20.00 -25.01
C LYS A 171 11.18 19.68 -24.98
N ALA A 172 11.65 18.94 -23.97
CA ALA A 172 13.05 18.54 -23.87
C ALA A 172 13.47 17.57 -25.00
N VAL A 173 12.60 16.63 -25.39
CA VAL A 173 12.86 15.76 -26.56
C VAL A 173 12.88 16.55 -27.87
N GLN A 174 12.02 17.56 -28.02
CA GLN A 174 12.09 18.47 -29.17
C GLN A 174 13.40 19.27 -29.22
N GLN A 175 13.92 19.70 -28.06
CA GLN A 175 15.23 20.35 -27.96
C GLN A 175 16.36 19.38 -28.33
N LEU A 176 16.26 18.11 -27.94
CA LEU A 176 17.19 17.07 -28.37
C LEU A 176 17.17 16.89 -29.90
N GLN A 177 15.98 16.83 -30.51
CA GLN A 177 15.85 16.78 -31.98
C GLN A 177 16.53 17.95 -32.67
N GLN A 178 16.38 19.17 -32.14
CA GLN A 178 17.05 20.35 -32.67
C GLN A 178 18.57 20.28 -32.51
N ALA A 179 19.06 19.83 -31.34
CA ALA A 179 20.50 19.67 -31.10
C ALA A 179 21.14 18.65 -32.07
N VAL A 180 20.45 17.54 -32.34
CA VAL A 180 20.88 16.52 -33.29
C VAL A 180 20.86 17.04 -34.72
N ALA A 181 19.78 17.73 -35.12
CA ALA A 181 19.68 18.34 -36.46
C ALA A 181 20.78 19.38 -36.74
N ASN A 182 21.24 20.08 -35.70
CA ASN A 182 22.33 21.05 -35.80
C ASN A 182 23.73 20.40 -35.83
N GLY A 183 23.82 19.07 -35.73
CA GLY A 183 25.09 18.34 -35.80
C GLY A 183 26.04 18.54 -34.60
N SER A 184 25.57 19.14 -33.50
CA SER A 184 26.38 19.37 -32.31
C SER A 184 26.33 18.13 -31.41
N LEU A 185 27.43 17.37 -31.37
CA LEU A 185 27.53 16.20 -30.49
C LEU A 185 27.35 16.62 -29.02
N ASP A 186 28.10 17.60 -28.54
CA ASP A 186 28.01 18.07 -27.15
C ASP A 186 26.61 18.63 -26.81
N GLY A 187 25.99 19.34 -27.75
CA GLY A 187 24.61 19.80 -27.62
C GLY A 187 23.62 18.64 -27.50
N ALA A 188 23.76 17.60 -28.33
CA ALA A 188 22.93 16.40 -28.26
C ALA A 188 23.15 15.64 -26.95
N ARG A 189 24.40 15.62 -26.43
CA ARG A 189 24.70 15.02 -25.13
C ARG A 189 23.95 15.71 -24.00
N HIS A 190 24.11 17.02 -23.90
CA HIS A 190 23.43 17.84 -22.89
C HIS A 190 21.91 17.71 -22.99
N ALA A 191 21.35 17.82 -24.20
CA ALA A 191 19.91 17.73 -24.41
C ALA A 191 19.35 16.33 -24.07
N THR A 192 20.10 15.26 -24.34
CA THR A 192 19.69 13.89 -23.97
C THR A 192 19.66 13.74 -22.45
N GLN A 193 20.69 14.23 -21.77
CA GLN A 193 20.77 14.19 -20.31
C GLN A 193 19.62 14.99 -19.66
N ASP A 194 19.36 16.20 -20.14
CA ASP A 194 18.28 17.04 -19.64
C ASP A 194 16.89 16.44 -19.90
N ALA A 195 16.66 15.87 -21.09
CA ALA A 195 15.40 15.22 -21.41
C ALA A 195 15.15 14.01 -20.51
N HIS A 196 16.17 13.17 -20.31
CA HIS A 196 16.06 12.00 -19.43
C HIS A 196 15.88 12.42 -17.97
N ARG A 197 16.66 13.39 -17.46
CA ARG A 197 16.48 13.93 -16.10
C ARG A 197 15.07 14.50 -15.90
N THR A 198 14.52 15.17 -16.91
CA THR A 198 13.14 15.70 -16.86
C THR A 198 12.11 14.57 -16.83
N TYR A 199 12.31 13.50 -17.61
CA TYR A 199 11.45 12.31 -17.56
C TYR A 199 11.44 11.66 -16.18
N LYS A 200 12.60 11.58 -15.52
CA LYS A 200 12.73 10.96 -14.19
C LYS A 200 11.87 11.62 -13.10
N ARG A 201 11.45 12.88 -13.29
CA ARG A 201 10.46 13.55 -12.42
C ARG A 201 9.06 12.91 -12.46
N LEU A 202 8.72 12.27 -13.58
CA LEU A 202 7.47 11.53 -13.76
C LEU A 202 7.59 10.05 -13.41
N GLU A 203 8.78 9.55 -13.09
CA GLU A 203 9.01 8.12 -12.87
C GLU A 203 8.02 7.50 -11.89
N PRO A 204 7.69 8.11 -10.72
CA PRO A 204 6.71 7.53 -9.79
C PRO A 204 5.39 7.08 -10.46
N VAL A 205 4.95 7.78 -11.51
CA VAL A 205 3.69 7.49 -12.21
C VAL A 205 3.88 6.87 -13.59
N ALA A 206 5.01 7.11 -14.25
CA ALA A 206 5.30 6.53 -15.55
C ALA A 206 5.39 5.01 -15.46
N GLU A 207 5.88 4.48 -14.33
CA GLU A 207 5.93 3.05 -14.01
C GLU A 207 4.57 2.35 -14.04
N LEU A 208 3.47 3.08 -13.89
CA LEU A 208 2.12 2.51 -13.98
C LEU A 208 1.75 2.11 -15.41
N PHE A 209 2.48 2.62 -16.40
CA PHE A 209 2.35 2.28 -17.81
C PHE A 209 3.53 1.39 -18.21
N ALA A 210 3.52 0.13 -17.76
CA ALA A 210 4.64 -0.80 -17.93
C ALA A 210 5.15 -0.89 -19.37
N ASP A 211 4.26 -0.87 -20.36
CA ASP A 211 4.61 -0.85 -21.78
C ASP A 211 5.43 0.39 -22.17
N LEU A 212 5.02 1.58 -21.71
CA LEU A 212 5.72 2.84 -21.97
C LEU A 212 6.99 2.97 -21.13
N ASP A 213 6.99 2.49 -19.88
CA ASP A 213 8.17 2.55 -19.03
C ASP A 213 9.30 1.69 -19.62
N THR A 214 9.00 0.49 -20.13
CA THR A 214 9.97 -0.33 -20.87
C THR A 214 10.47 0.40 -22.12
N ARG A 215 9.56 0.93 -22.95
CA ARG A 215 9.90 1.65 -24.20
C ARG A 215 10.76 2.90 -23.98
N LEU A 216 10.51 3.63 -22.90
CA LEU A 216 11.15 4.93 -22.64
C LEU A 216 12.40 4.82 -21.78
N ASN A 217 12.42 3.91 -20.81
CA ASN A 217 13.35 3.98 -19.68
C ASN A 217 13.95 2.62 -19.27
N ALA A 218 13.71 1.53 -20.02
CA ALA A 218 14.43 0.29 -19.80
C ALA A 218 15.93 0.46 -20.11
N ARG A 219 16.76 -0.14 -19.25
CA ARG A 219 18.20 -0.25 -19.44
C ARG A 219 18.50 -1.43 -20.36
N ALA A 220 19.69 -1.46 -20.95
CA ALA A 220 20.12 -2.56 -21.80
C ALA A 220 20.12 -3.91 -21.03
N ASP A 221 20.47 -3.93 -19.75
CA ASP A 221 20.47 -5.14 -18.92
C ASP A 221 19.09 -5.80 -18.72
N TYR A 222 18.00 -5.10 -19.03
CA TYR A 222 16.64 -5.65 -19.05
C TYR A 222 16.38 -6.59 -20.24
N PHE A 223 17.16 -6.47 -21.31
CA PHE A 223 16.97 -7.19 -22.57
C PHE A 223 17.97 -8.32 -22.74
N ASP A 224 17.53 -9.44 -23.33
CA ASP A 224 18.37 -10.64 -23.55
C ASP A 224 19.61 -10.32 -24.41
N GLN A 225 19.43 -9.52 -25.46
CA GLN A 225 20.52 -9.12 -26.36
C GLN A 225 21.16 -7.77 -26.00
N ARG A 226 20.78 -7.20 -24.84
CA ARG A 226 21.29 -5.94 -24.31
C ARG A 226 21.25 -4.79 -25.31
N GLU A 227 22.38 -4.13 -25.57
CA GLU A 227 22.47 -2.98 -26.46
C GLU A 227 22.12 -3.29 -27.93
N ASN A 228 22.22 -4.58 -28.30
CA ASN A 228 21.91 -5.09 -29.64
C ASN A 228 20.46 -5.56 -29.79
N ASP A 229 19.69 -5.56 -28.70
CA ASP A 229 18.30 -5.99 -28.74
C ASP A 229 17.46 -5.05 -29.62
N PRO A 230 16.64 -5.56 -30.56
CA PRO A 230 15.80 -4.73 -31.41
C PRO A 230 14.75 -3.94 -30.62
N ASP A 231 14.40 -4.37 -29.41
CA ASP A 231 13.45 -3.68 -28.54
C ASP A 231 14.13 -2.65 -27.62
N PHE A 232 15.47 -2.59 -27.58
CA PHE A 232 16.20 -1.59 -26.80
C PHE A 232 16.09 -0.19 -27.42
N ALA A 233 15.21 0.62 -26.83
CA ALA A 233 14.85 1.96 -27.28
C ALA A 233 14.92 3.00 -26.15
N GLY A 234 14.39 4.20 -26.41
CA GLY A 234 14.16 5.19 -25.37
C GLY A 234 15.39 6.00 -24.96
N PHE A 235 15.35 6.56 -23.75
CA PHE A 235 16.40 7.46 -23.24
C PHE A 235 17.74 6.76 -23.03
N TYR A 236 17.73 5.51 -22.56
CA TYR A 236 18.97 4.75 -22.37
C TYR A 236 19.61 4.36 -23.72
N LYS A 237 18.82 4.04 -24.75
CA LYS A 237 19.33 3.87 -26.12
C LYS A 237 19.96 5.16 -26.65
N ALA A 238 19.30 6.30 -26.47
CA ALA A 238 19.84 7.60 -26.89
C ALA A 238 21.17 7.93 -26.21
N ARG A 239 21.29 7.69 -24.90
CA ARG A 239 22.55 7.84 -24.15
C ARG A 239 23.65 6.91 -24.67
N HIS A 240 23.30 5.64 -24.91
CA HIS A 240 24.22 4.65 -25.46
C HIS A 240 24.78 5.08 -26.83
N LEU A 241 23.90 5.53 -27.75
CA LEU A 241 24.31 6.01 -29.07
C LEU A 241 25.22 7.24 -28.99
N LEU A 242 25.12 8.07 -27.94
CA LEU A 242 25.95 9.25 -27.75
C LEU A 242 27.24 9.01 -26.93
N ALA A 243 27.47 7.78 -26.47
CA ALA A 243 28.68 7.41 -25.76
C ALA A 243 29.93 7.52 -26.67
N GLU A 244 31.09 7.74 -26.07
CA GLU A 244 32.40 7.76 -26.74
C GLU A 244 32.49 8.72 -27.95
N ARG A 245 32.46 8.22 -29.19
CA ARG A 245 32.51 9.04 -30.40
C ARG A 245 31.13 9.55 -30.86
N GLY A 246 30.05 8.93 -30.39
CA GLY A 246 28.67 9.25 -30.76
C GLY A 246 28.28 8.81 -32.17
N ASP A 247 27.13 8.17 -32.31
CA ASP A 247 26.48 7.83 -33.58
C ASP A 247 25.25 8.74 -33.78
N MET A 248 25.50 9.93 -34.34
CA MET A 248 24.46 10.93 -34.59
C MET A 248 23.42 10.48 -35.62
N PRO A 249 23.78 9.82 -36.74
CA PRO A 249 22.80 9.28 -37.68
C PRO A 249 21.88 8.23 -37.05
N ALA A 250 22.42 7.29 -36.26
CA ALA A 250 21.59 6.30 -35.57
C ALA A 250 20.67 6.97 -34.55
N LEU A 251 21.19 7.92 -33.76
CA LEU A 251 20.35 8.67 -32.83
C LEU A 251 19.22 9.40 -33.56
N GLN A 252 19.53 10.08 -34.67
CA GLN A 252 18.53 10.80 -35.47
C GLN A 252 17.39 9.88 -35.94
N ALA A 253 17.69 8.62 -36.25
CA ALA A 253 16.68 7.63 -36.63
C ALA A 253 15.77 7.20 -35.46
N GLU A 254 16.26 7.21 -34.22
CA GLU A 254 15.51 6.83 -33.02
C GLU A 254 14.56 7.93 -32.49
N LEU A 255 14.90 9.21 -32.72
CA LEU A 255 14.17 10.34 -32.12
C LEU A 255 12.67 10.43 -32.46
N PRO A 256 12.20 10.08 -33.68
CA PRO A 256 10.76 10.06 -33.96
C PRO A 256 10.00 9.06 -33.08
N ALA A 257 10.57 7.87 -32.84
CA ALA A 257 9.95 6.85 -31.99
C ALA A 257 9.92 7.29 -30.52
N LEU A 258 11.04 7.83 -30.01
CA LEU A 258 11.11 8.40 -28.67
C LEU A 258 10.07 9.52 -28.47
N GLN A 259 9.91 10.41 -29.44
CA GLN A 259 8.91 11.49 -29.38
C GLN A 259 7.48 10.94 -29.34
N ALA A 260 7.18 9.93 -30.16
CA ALA A 260 5.85 9.29 -30.19
C ALA A 260 5.50 8.59 -28.86
N ASP A 261 6.46 7.94 -28.21
CA ASP A 261 6.27 7.33 -26.90
C ASP A 261 6.03 8.39 -25.82
N VAL A 262 6.75 9.51 -25.86
CA VAL A 262 6.53 10.65 -24.95
C VAL A 262 5.15 11.29 -25.16
N ASP A 263 4.71 11.42 -26.41
CA ASP A 263 3.35 11.90 -26.72
C ASP A 263 2.27 10.95 -26.19
N SER A 264 2.51 9.64 -26.30
CA SER A 264 1.63 8.61 -25.73
C SER A 264 1.60 8.68 -24.20
N LEU A 265 2.75 8.82 -23.54
CA LEU A 265 2.84 9.03 -22.09
C LEU A 265 2.04 10.25 -21.66
N ARG A 266 2.21 11.38 -22.34
CA ARG A 266 1.48 12.62 -22.04
C ARG A 266 -0.03 12.44 -22.18
N ALA A 267 -0.49 11.73 -23.20
CA ALA A 267 -1.91 11.42 -23.37
C ALA A 267 -2.45 10.57 -22.21
N ARG A 268 -1.72 9.52 -21.81
CA ARG A 268 -2.15 8.63 -20.71
C ARG A 268 -2.07 9.30 -19.34
N VAL A 269 -1.04 10.12 -19.09
CA VAL A 269 -0.91 10.93 -17.87
C VAL A 269 -2.09 11.88 -17.70
N ARG A 270 -2.66 12.43 -18.78
CA ARG A 270 -3.84 13.32 -18.71
C ARG A 270 -5.11 12.63 -18.25
N THR A 271 -5.27 11.34 -18.50
CA THR A 271 -6.47 10.58 -18.10
C THR A 271 -6.25 9.75 -16.84
N LEU A 272 -4.99 9.57 -16.41
CA LEU A 272 -4.64 8.81 -15.22
C LEU A 272 -5.36 9.33 -13.95
N GLN A 273 -6.01 8.42 -13.23
CA GLN A 273 -6.51 8.67 -11.89
C GLN A 273 -5.62 7.91 -10.90
N ILE A 274 -5.13 8.61 -9.89
CA ILE A 274 -4.26 8.07 -8.86
C ILE A 274 -5.06 8.10 -7.56
N SER A 275 -5.18 6.95 -6.91
CA SER A 275 -5.76 6.87 -5.58
C SER A 275 -4.75 7.32 -4.53
N PRO A 276 -5.18 7.86 -3.36
CA PRO A 276 -4.29 8.34 -2.32
C PRO A 276 -3.16 7.36 -1.96
N GLU A 277 -3.49 6.09 -1.78
CA GLU A 277 -2.57 5.04 -1.38
C GLU A 277 -1.48 4.77 -2.42
N ARG A 278 -1.77 5.02 -3.71
CA ARG A 278 -0.81 4.80 -4.79
C ARG A 278 0.28 5.87 -4.83
N LEU A 279 0.02 7.06 -4.28
CA LEU A 279 0.93 8.19 -4.38
C LEU A 279 2.24 7.96 -3.61
N ALA A 280 2.16 7.56 -2.35
CA ALA A 280 3.34 7.26 -1.53
C ALA A 280 4.10 6.03 -2.05
N GLN A 281 3.37 4.96 -2.38
CA GLN A 281 3.96 3.73 -2.92
C GLN A 281 4.72 3.97 -4.25
N ALA A 282 4.20 4.83 -5.10
CA ALA A 282 4.86 5.25 -6.33
C ALA A 282 6.21 5.94 -6.06
N GLY A 283 6.25 6.85 -5.08
CA GLY A 283 7.49 7.48 -4.64
C GLY A 283 8.51 6.47 -4.11
N ALA A 284 8.07 5.59 -3.19
CA ALA A 284 8.95 4.56 -2.60
C ALA A 284 9.57 3.63 -3.66
N ARG A 285 8.77 3.14 -4.63
CA ARG A 285 9.27 2.28 -5.71
C ARG A 285 10.29 2.99 -6.61
N SER A 286 10.00 4.22 -7.01
CA SER A 286 10.90 5.01 -7.86
C SER A 286 12.24 5.29 -7.16
N LEU A 287 12.21 5.59 -5.86
CA LEU A 287 13.43 5.76 -5.04
C LEU A 287 14.26 4.47 -4.97
N ARG A 288 13.65 3.32 -4.67
CA ARG A 288 14.35 2.03 -4.60
C ARG A 288 14.95 1.62 -5.94
N ARG A 289 14.21 1.85 -7.02
CA ARG A 289 14.70 1.60 -8.38
C ARG A 289 15.93 2.45 -8.68
N ALA A 290 15.87 3.74 -8.38
CA ALA A 290 17.02 4.64 -8.52
C ALA A 290 18.21 4.19 -7.67
N ALA A 291 17.99 3.73 -6.43
CA ALA A 291 19.04 3.20 -5.56
C ALA A 291 19.68 1.93 -6.16
N GLY A 292 18.88 1.00 -6.68
CA GLY A 292 19.35 -0.22 -7.35
C GLY A 292 20.26 0.09 -8.54
N HIS A 293 19.88 1.07 -9.37
CA HIS A 293 20.67 1.46 -10.55
C HIS A 293 22.05 2.06 -10.19
N LEU A 294 22.23 2.62 -8.98
CA LEU A 294 23.53 3.13 -8.52
C LEU A 294 24.48 2.02 -8.04
N GLY A 295 23.94 0.89 -7.58
CA GLY A 295 24.70 -0.26 -7.08
C GLY A 295 25.48 -1.02 -8.16
N ASP A 296 25.10 -0.88 -9.42
CA ASP A 296 25.63 -1.65 -10.56
C ASP A 296 26.83 -0.97 -11.26
N SER A 297 27.52 -0.05 -10.60
CA SER A 297 28.62 0.74 -11.17
C SER A 297 29.96 -0.02 -11.32
N THR A 298 29.91 -1.30 -11.75
CA THR A 298 31.10 -2.07 -12.20
C THR A 298 31.48 -1.80 -13.67
N GLY A 299 30.90 -0.76 -14.26
CA GLY A 299 30.99 -0.43 -15.68
C GLY A 299 32.25 0.29 -16.15
N SER A 300 32.53 0.18 -17.46
CA SER A 300 33.69 0.75 -18.16
C SER A 300 33.72 2.30 -18.14
N ALA A 301 34.83 2.90 -18.58
CA ALA A 301 35.02 4.36 -18.64
C ALA A 301 33.95 5.11 -19.48
N SER A 302 33.25 4.43 -20.41
CA SER A 302 32.12 5.03 -21.15
C SER A 302 30.80 5.02 -20.37
N GLN A 303 30.62 4.10 -19.42
CA GLN A 303 29.53 4.15 -18.42
C GLN A 303 29.80 5.22 -17.34
N GLN A 304 31.07 5.58 -17.09
CA GLN A 304 31.44 6.69 -16.20
C GLN A 304 31.11 8.07 -16.77
N ALA A 305 31.08 8.23 -18.10
CA ALA A 305 30.80 9.52 -18.76
C ALA A 305 29.34 9.97 -18.65
N TRP A 306 28.41 9.05 -18.35
CA TRP A 306 26.97 9.28 -18.23
C TRP A 306 26.42 8.56 -17.01
N SER A 307 26.77 9.05 -15.82
CA SER A 307 26.30 8.39 -14.60
C SER A 307 24.80 8.57 -14.41
N ASP A 308 24.15 7.55 -13.81
CA ASP A 308 22.75 7.64 -13.39
C ASP A 308 22.56 8.61 -12.22
N LEU A 309 23.65 9.05 -11.59
CA LEU A 309 23.62 9.97 -10.47
C LEU A 309 22.90 11.28 -10.81
N ASP A 310 23.08 11.76 -12.04
CA ASP A 310 22.38 12.95 -12.49
C ASP A 310 20.87 12.74 -12.68
N LEU A 311 20.47 11.53 -13.09
CA LEU A 311 19.07 11.15 -13.21
C LEU A 311 18.37 11.09 -11.85
N VAL A 312 19.11 10.77 -10.79
CA VAL A 312 18.60 10.79 -9.41
C VAL A 312 18.08 12.17 -9.03
N LYS A 313 18.64 13.26 -9.56
CA LYS A 313 18.12 14.61 -9.33
C LYS A 313 16.66 14.74 -9.82
N GLY A 314 16.34 14.12 -10.95
CA GLY A 314 14.96 14.07 -11.47
C GLY A 314 14.04 13.23 -10.59
N THR A 315 14.47 12.02 -10.20
CA THR A 315 13.71 11.15 -9.28
C THR A 315 13.43 11.87 -7.96
N ARG A 316 14.46 12.50 -7.37
CA ARG A 316 14.33 13.32 -6.15
C ARG A 316 13.30 14.43 -6.33
N ASP A 317 13.35 15.19 -7.42
CA ASP A 317 12.40 16.30 -7.66
C ASP A 317 10.95 15.78 -7.71
N GLY A 318 10.71 14.63 -8.37
CA GLY A 318 9.40 13.98 -8.45
C GLY A 318 8.90 13.50 -7.09
N THR A 319 9.75 12.84 -6.32
CA THR A 319 9.46 12.38 -4.96
C THR A 319 9.23 13.54 -3.99
N ARG A 320 10.03 14.61 -4.07
CA ARG A 320 9.84 15.82 -3.25
C ARG A 320 8.48 16.44 -3.48
N LYS A 321 7.97 16.42 -4.72
CA LYS A 321 6.63 16.89 -5.00
C LYS A 321 5.57 16.07 -4.25
N ILE A 322 5.72 14.75 -4.23
CA ILE A 322 4.82 13.86 -3.47
C ILE A 322 4.88 14.19 -1.97
N ALA A 323 6.09 14.30 -1.40
CA ALA A 323 6.27 14.64 0.01
C ALA A 323 5.60 15.97 0.38
N ALA A 324 5.82 17.02 -0.42
CA ALA A 324 5.25 18.34 -0.19
C ALA A 324 3.71 18.35 -0.24
N LEU A 325 3.10 17.51 -1.10
CA LEU A 325 1.64 17.40 -1.20
C LEU A 325 1.02 16.67 -0.01
N LEU A 326 1.74 15.72 0.58
CA LEU A 326 1.27 14.91 1.71
C LEU A 326 1.67 15.50 3.07
N GLU A 327 2.61 16.45 3.10
CA GLU A 327 3.12 17.08 4.31
C GLU A 327 2.01 17.62 5.23
N PRO A 328 1.01 18.42 4.78
CA PRO A 328 -0.01 18.94 5.68
C PRO A 328 -0.83 17.83 6.37
N LEU A 329 -1.03 16.71 5.69
CA LEU A 329 -1.75 15.55 6.22
C LEU A 329 -0.88 14.79 7.23
N LEU A 330 0.40 14.62 6.92
CA LEU A 330 1.35 13.93 7.79
C LEU A 330 1.70 14.73 9.05
N VAL A 331 1.82 16.05 8.99
CA VAL A 331 2.07 16.88 10.20
C VAL A 331 0.97 16.67 11.24
N LYS A 332 -0.28 16.51 10.80
CA LYS A 332 -1.43 16.27 11.67
C LYS A 332 -1.50 14.82 12.15
N ALA A 333 -1.29 13.86 11.26
CA ALA A 333 -1.48 12.44 11.55
C ALA A 333 -0.27 11.80 12.25
N ASN A 334 0.94 12.16 11.85
CA ASN A 334 2.20 11.58 12.32
C ASN A 334 3.38 12.57 12.12
N PRO A 335 3.54 13.56 13.02
CA PRO A 335 4.57 14.59 12.90
C PRO A 335 6.00 14.04 12.95
N ASP A 336 6.23 12.94 13.69
CA ASP A 336 7.55 12.29 13.75
C ASP A 336 7.96 11.72 12.40
N LEU A 337 7.04 11.06 11.69
CA LEU A 337 7.29 10.57 10.33
C LEU A 337 7.56 11.72 9.36
N GLN A 338 6.78 12.81 9.42
CA GLN A 338 7.04 13.98 8.58
C GLN A 338 8.46 14.54 8.83
N ALA A 339 8.89 14.62 10.09
CA ALA A 339 10.20 15.12 10.43
C ALA A 339 11.33 14.21 9.93
N ARG A 340 11.12 12.88 9.91
CA ARG A 340 12.08 11.95 9.30
C ARG A 340 12.15 12.10 7.78
N ILE A 341 11.00 12.17 7.08
CA ILE A 341 10.95 12.40 5.63
C ILE A 341 11.70 13.69 5.25
N SER A 342 11.50 14.78 6.00
CA SER A 342 12.21 16.04 5.77
C SER A 342 13.74 15.87 5.91
N ARG A 343 14.19 15.18 6.97
CA ARG A 343 15.61 14.92 7.21
C ARG A 343 16.22 14.04 6.12
N ASP A 344 15.48 13.04 5.65
CA ASP A 344 15.96 12.11 4.63
C ASP A 344 16.01 12.77 3.25
N LEU A 345 15.08 13.68 2.93
CA LEU A 345 15.16 14.57 1.77
C LEU A 345 16.39 15.48 1.82
N ASP A 346 16.69 16.08 2.97
CA ASP A 346 17.88 16.92 3.16
C ASP A 346 19.17 16.09 3.05
N THR A 347 19.17 14.89 3.60
CA THR A 347 20.30 13.95 3.50
C THR A 347 20.55 13.55 2.06
N LEU A 348 19.48 13.26 1.30
CA LEU A 348 19.58 12.98 -0.13
C LEU A 348 20.16 14.18 -0.90
N ASP A 349 19.70 15.39 -0.63
CA ASP A 349 20.26 16.61 -1.26
C ASP A 349 21.74 16.78 -0.96
N GLN A 350 22.14 16.67 0.30
CA GLN A 350 23.53 16.78 0.71
C GLN A 350 24.40 15.71 0.03
N SER A 351 23.88 14.48 -0.09
CA SER A 351 24.60 13.39 -0.77
C SER A 351 24.82 13.67 -2.26
N LEU A 352 23.86 14.32 -2.93
CA LEU A 352 23.92 14.65 -4.36
C LEU A 352 24.82 15.86 -4.68
N GLU A 353 25.05 16.73 -3.70
CA GLU A 353 25.91 17.93 -3.84
C GLU A 353 27.31 17.73 -3.22
N ALA A 354 27.60 16.55 -2.67
CA ALA A 354 28.92 16.21 -2.14
C ALA A 354 30.01 16.21 -3.23
N SER A 355 31.26 16.47 -2.86
CA SER A 355 32.39 16.45 -3.79
C SER A 355 33.56 15.61 -3.25
N PRO A 356 33.86 14.43 -3.84
CA PRO A 356 33.11 13.77 -4.92
C PRO A 356 31.78 13.19 -4.43
N VAL A 357 30.79 13.08 -5.32
CA VAL A 357 29.55 12.36 -5.00
C VAL A 357 29.83 10.86 -4.96
N ALA A 358 29.46 10.20 -3.86
CA ALA A 358 29.61 8.77 -3.68
C ALA A 358 28.29 8.03 -4.00
N PRO A 359 28.22 7.20 -5.07
CA PRO A 359 26.98 6.51 -5.46
C PRO A 359 26.37 5.65 -4.36
N ALA A 360 27.20 4.96 -3.56
CA ALA A 360 26.75 4.12 -2.44
C ALA A 360 26.08 4.94 -1.33
N THR A 361 26.58 6.15 -1.04
CA THR A 361 25.98 7.07 -0.08
C THR A 361 24.62 7.55 -0.57
N VAL A 362 24.51 7.90 -1.85
CA VAL A 362 23.25 8.34 -2.48
C VAL A 362 22.23 7.20 -2.50
N ALA A 363 22.66 5.98 -2.84
CA ALA A 363 21.80 4.79 -2.81
C ALA A 363 21.26 4.51 -1.39
N THR A 364 22.09 4.70 -0.37
CA THR A 364 21.68 4.56 1.04
C THR A 364 20.64 5.61 1.42
N ALA A 365 20.85 6.89 1.04
CA ALA A 365 19.89 7.96 1.29
C ALA A 365 18.55 7.75 0.57
N LEU A 366 18.59 7.25 -0.68
CA LEU A 366 17.40 6.88 -1.44
C LEU A 366 16.59 5.77 -0.77
N ASN A 367 17.26 4.72 -0.29
CA ASN A 367 16.59 3.60 0.40
C ASN A 367 15.98 4.04 1.73
N ALA A 368 16.69 4.85 2.53
CA ALA A 368 16.16 5.40 3.78
C ALA A 368 14.87 6.21 3.53
N LEU A 369 14.91 7.13 2.56
CA LEU A 369 13.74 7.91 2.18
C LEU A 369 12.59 7.02 1.65
N ALA A 370 12.91 5.94 0.93
CA ALA A 370 11.90 5.01 0.43
C ALA A 370 11.23 4.24 1.57
N ASP A 371 11.98 3.84 2.59
CA ASP A 371 11.46 3.14 3.76
C ASP A 371 10.52 4.05 4.58
N ASP A 372 10.85 5.34 4.71
CA ASP A 372 9.93 6.32 5.30
C ASP A 372 8.69 6.56 4.43
N PHE A 373 8.82 6.59 3.10
CA PHE A 373 7.67 6.70 2.19
C PHE A 373 6.69 5.53 2.34
N ASP A 374 7.17 4.31 2.58
CA ASP A 374 6.31 3.15 2.85
C ASP A 374 5.48 3.32 4.14
N GLN A 375 5.94 4.14 5.09
CA GLN A 375 5.21 4.40 6.34
C GLN A 375 4.07 5.42 6.18
N ILE A 376 4.00 6.13 5.04
CA ILE A 376 3.00 7.19 4.82
C ILE A 376 1.58 6.60 4.80
N ASN A 377 1.34 5.53 4.05
CA ASN A 377 0.01 4.92 3.99
C ASN A 377 -0.46 4.39 5.36
N PRO A 378 0.34 3.62 6.12
CA PRO A 378 -0.01 3.25 7.50
C PRO A 378 -0.32 4.44 8.39
N ALA A 379 0.52 5.48 8.35
CA ALA A 379 0.37 6.67 9.17
C ALA A 379 -0.92 7.44 8.85
N LEU A 380 -1.32 7.46 7.59
CA LEU A 380 -2.52 8.13 7.13
C LEU A 380 -3.77 7.23 7.11
N GLY A 381 -3.64 5.94 7.39
CA GLY A 381 -4.74 4.97 7.37
C GLY A 381 -5.28 4.68 5.97
N LEU A 382 -4.39 4.59 4.99
CA LEU A 382 -4.68 4.28 3.59
C LEU A 382 -4.45 2.80 3.23
N GLU A 383 -4.44 1.91 4.23
CA GLU A 383 -4.19 0.47 4.07
C GLU A 383 -5.43 -0.34 3.69
#